data_AF-A0A520IX61-F1
#
_entry.id   AF-A0A520IX61-F1
#
_cell.length_a   1.000
_cell.length_b   1.000
_cell.length_c   1.000
_cell.angle_alpha   90.00
_cell.angle_beta   90.00
_cell.angle_gamma   90.00
#
_symmetry.space_group_name_H-M   'P 1'
#
loop_
_entity.id
_entity.type
_entity.pdbx_description
1 polymer ?
#
loop_
_entity_poly.entity_id
_entity_poly.type
_entity_poly.pdbx_seq_one_letter_code
_entity_poly.pdbx_strand_id
1 'polypeptide(L)'
;MKTSKLFLGLAALVIAFGLVFSMSAFKVKAPVVYAYTSNSHLAAVIKDIDNWEVAVPGSPSCAEEGSLVCRYEFEGDMTDFQDFLELPGTTATLINSNAIAVKN
;
A
#
# COMPACT_ATOMS: atom_id res chain seq x y z
N MET A 1 -39.29 27.99 -29.66
CA MET A 1 -37.90 27.50 -29.44
C MET A 1 -37.24 28.30 -28.32
N LYS A 2 -37.26 27.85 -27.06
CA LYS A 2 -36.59 28.54 -25.93
C LYS A 2 -35.98 27.61 -24.87
N THR A 3 -36.13 26.30 -25.00
CA THR A 3 -35.74 25.29 -23.99
C THR A 3 -34.35 24.68 -24.19
N SER A 4 -33.71 24.86 -25.35
CA SER A 4 -32.43 24.22 -25.70
C SER A 4 -31.20 24.75 -24.93
N LYS A 5 -31.27 25.97 -24.36
CA LYS A 5 -30.12 26.57 -23.64
C LYS A 5 -29.99 26.10 -22.18
N LEU A 6 -31.07 25.62 -21.56
CA LEU A 6 -31.07 25.14 -20.18
C LEU A 6 -30.43 23.76 -20.03
N PHE A 7 -30.62 22.86 -21.00
CA PHE A 7 -30.04 21.51 -20.96
C PHE A 7 -28.52 21.50 -21.13
N LEU A 8 -27.97 22.44 -21.91
CA LEU A 8 -26.51 22.59 -22.08
C LEU A 8 -25.82 23.05 -20.80
N GLY A 9 -26.44 23.96 -20.04
CA GLY A 9 -25.91 24.42 -18.75
C GLY A 9 -25.95 23.33 -17.69
N LEU A 10 -27.03 22.54 -17.65
CA LEU A 10 -27.17 21.43 -16.70
C LEU A 10 -26.17 20.29 -16.98
N ALA A 11 -25.97 19.94 -18.26
CA ALA A 11 -24.97 18.94 -18.65
C ALA A 11 -23.54 19.37 -18.29
N ALA A 12 -23.19 20.64 -18.53
CA ALA A 12 -21.90 21.19 -18.12
C ALA A 12 -21.71 21.16 -16.60
N LEU A 13 -22.77 21.41 -15.83
CA LEU A 13 -22.75 21.33 -14.37
C LEU A 13 -22.51 19.90 -13.88
N VAL A 14 -23.21 18.91 -14.44
CA VAL A 14 -23.06 17.49 -14.07
C VAL A 14 -21.67 16.96 -14.43
N ILE A 15 -21.11 17.35 -15.57
CA ILE A 15 -19.74 16.98 -15.97
C ILE A 15 -18.71 17.64 -15.04
N ALA A 16 -18.91 18.91 -14.68
CA ALA A 16 -18.03 19.60 -13.74
C ALA A 16 -18.03 18.93 -12.35
N PHE A 17 -19.22 18.60 -11.80
CA PHE A 17 -19.30 17.88 -10.52
C PHE A 17 -18.74 16.45 -10.63
N GLY A 18 -19.03 15.73 -11.73
CA GLY A 18 -18.47 14.40 -11.97
C GLY A 18 -16.94 14.36 -12.01
N LEU A 19 -16.30 15.40 -12.55
CA LEU A 19 -14.84 15.56 -12.57
C LEU A 19 -14.24 15.83 -11.18
N VAL A 20 -14.95 16.54 -10.28
CA VAL A 20 -14.46 16.79 -8.92
C VAL A 20 -14.50 15.50 -8.07
N PHE A 21 -15.48 14.63 -8.28
CA PHE A 21 -15.55 13.35 -7.58
C PHE A 21 -14.53 12.33 -8.07
N SER A 22 -14.16 12.35 -9.36
CA SER A 22 -13.16 11.41 -9.88
C SER A 22 -11.72 11.72 -9.43
N MET A 23 -11.38 12.98 -9.17
CA MET A 23 -10.03 13.34 -8.67
C MET A 23 -9.79 12.96 -7.21
N SER A 24 -10.84 12.69 -6.42
CA SER A 24 -10.68 12.27 -5.01
C SER A 24 -10.26 10.81 -4.84
N ALA A 25 -10.45 9.98 -5.88
CA ALA A 25 -10.10 8.56 -5.85
C ALA A 25 -8.61 8.27 -6.14
N PHE A 26 -7.83 9.28 -6.54
CA PHE A 26 -6.42 9.14 -6.93
C PHE A 26 -5.48 9.95 -6.01
N LYS A 27 -5.74 9.97 -4.70
CA LYS A 27 -4.69 10.39 -3.77
C LYS A 27 -3.70 9.24 -3.61
N VAL A 28 -2.58 9.32 -4.34
CA VAL A 28 -1.42 8.44 -4.16
C VAL A 28 -1.03 8.48 -2.69
N LYS A 29 -1.11 7.34 -2.01
CA LYS A 29 -0.68 7.22 -0.61
C LYS A 29 0.85 7.29 -0.58
N ALA A 30 1.42 7.96 0.41
CA ALA A 30 2.87 8.03 0.56
C ALA A 30 3.40 6.62 0.91
N PRO A 31 4.59 6.24 0.40
CA PRO A 31 5.22 4.98 0.79
C PRO A 31 5.54 4.99 2.29
N VAL A 32 5.22 3.86 2.94
CA VAL A 32 5.51 3.58 4.36
C VAL A 32 6.43 2.37 4.41
N VAL A 33 7.45 2.44 5.28
CA VAL A 33 8.35 1.31 5.52
C VAL A 33 7.83 0.51 6.71
N TYR A 34 7.61 -0.78 6.51
CA TYR A 34 7.23 -1.73 7.55
C TYR A 34 8.43 -2.59 7.93
N ALA A 35 8.61 -2.82 9.23
CA ALA A 35 9.63 -3.68 9.79
C ALA A 35 9.01 -5.01 10.24
N TYR A 36 9.61 -6.12 9.81
CA TYR A 36 9.19 -7.46 10.22
C TYR A 36 9.87 -7.85 11.54
N THR A 37 9.06 -8.05 12.58
CA THR A 37 9.51 -8.20 13.97
C THR A 37 9.84 -9.65 14.34
N SER A 38 9.26 -10.62 13.64
CA SER A 38 9.50 -12.04 13.89
C SER A 38 10.78 -12.55 13.23
N ASN A 39 11.37 -13.63 13.75
CA ASN A 39 12.52 -14.32 13.15
C ASN A 39 12.11 -15.61 12.41
N SER A 40 10.81 -15.80 12.18
CA SER A 40 10.29 -16.99 11.50
C SER A 40 10.33 -16.81 9.98
N HIS A 41 10.78 -17.86 9.27
CA HIS A 41 10.71 -17.96 7.80
C HIS A 41 9.40 -18.60 7.32
N LEU A 42 8.49 -18.95 8.23
CA LEU A 42 7.22 -19.58 7.85
C LEU A 42 6.34 -18.58 7.11
N ALA A 43 5.81 -18.98 5.96
CA ALA A 43 4.99 -18.09 5.14
C ALA A 43 3.75 -17.56 5.88
N ALA A 44 3.12 -18.38 6.73
CA ALA A 44 1.99 -17.95 7.54
C ALA A 44 2.37 -16.83 8.53
N VAL A 45 3.59 -16.84 9.07
CA VAL A 45 4.06 -15.83 10.04
C VAL A 45 4.51 -14.56 9.30
N ILE A 46 5.15 -14.69 8.15
CA ILE A 46 5.52 -13.53 7.30
C ILE A 46 4.28 -12.79 6.81
N LYS A 47 3.19 -13.52 6.53
CA LYS A 47 1.92 -12.95 6.05
C LYS A 47 0.99 -12.45 7.16
N ASP A 48 1.37 -12.64 8.41
CA ASP A 48 0.57 -12.24 9.57
C ASP A 48 0.96 -10.82 9.98
N ILE A 49 0.00 -9.90 9.90
CA ILE A 49 0.16 -8.46 10.16
C ILE A 49 0.67 -8.17 11.58
N ASP A 50 0.39 -9.05 12.55
CA ASP A 50 0.84 -8.89 13.93
C ASP A 50 2.37 -8.98 14.07
N ASN A 51 3.06 -9.52 13.05
CA ASN A 51 4.52 -9.58 12.98
C ASN A 51 5.14 -8.37 12.24
N TRP A 52 4.36 -7.32 11.99
CA TRP A 52 4.81 -6.11 11.30
C TRP A 52 4.53 -4.85 12.10
N GLU A 53 5.43 -3.88 11.99
CA GLU A 53 5.27 -2.56 12.60
C GLU A 53 5.73 -1.47 11.63
N VAL A 54 5.26 -0.23 11.81
CA VAL A 54 5.80 0.90 11.06
C VAL A 54 7.23 1.16 11.52
N ALA A 55 8.19 1.14 10.60
CA ALA A 55 9.58 1.35 10.91
C ALA A 55 9.82 2.79 11.39
N VAL A 56 10.55 2.94 12.49
CA VAL A 56 10.94 4.26 13.01
C VAL A 56 11.93 4.92 12.02
N PRO A 57 11.66 6.13 11.53
CA PRO A 57 12.58 6.84 10.63
C PRO A 57 13.98 6.96 11.23
N GLY A 58 15.01 6.60 10.47
CA GLY A 58 16.40 6.68 10.91
C GLY A 58 16.88 5.57 11.84
N SER A 59 16.02 4.61 12.21
CA SER A 59 16.48 3.40 12.89
C SER A 59 17.34 2.54 11.95
N PRO A 60 18.37 1.85 12.44
CA PRO A 60 19.20 0.97 11.62
C PRO A 60 18.36 -0.18 11.06
N SER A 61 18.55 -0.53 9.78
CA SER A 61 17.96 -1.75 9.23
C SER A 61 18.57 -2.96 9.92
N CYS A 62 17.82 -4.06 9.96
CA CYS A 62 18.41 -5.37 10.23
C CYS A 62 19.48 -5.66 9.15
N ALA A 63 20.46 -6.48 9.52
CA ALA A 63 21.70 -6.70 8.77
C ALA A 63 21.49 -6.97 7.26
N GLU A 64 22.34 -6.43 6.39
CA GLU A 64 22.22 -6.57 4.92
C GLU A 64 22.46 -8.00 4.39
N GLU A 65 22.87 -8.94 5.25
CA GLU A 65 23.12 -10.32 4.87
C GLU A 65 21.98 -11.22 5.35
N GLY A 66 21.32 -11.92 4.42
CA GLY A 66 20.31 -12.93 4.75
C GLY A 66 19.28 -13.17 3.64
N SER A 67 18.17 -13.83 4.01
CA SER A 67 17.08 -14.18 3.06
C SER A 67 15.67 -13.91 3.59
N LEU A 68 15.55 -13.58 4.88
CA LEU A 68 14.29 -13.21 5.51
C LEU A 68 14.07 -11.72 5.38
N VAL A 69 12.85 -11.29 5.07
CA VAL A 69 12.50 -9.87 5.08
C VAL A 69 12.79 -9.25 6.45
N CYS A 70 13.42 -8.09 6.44
CA CYS A 70 13.55 -7.22 7.59
C CYS A 70 12.72 -5.95 7.41
N ARG A 71 12.82 -5.32 6.23
CA ARG A 71 12.04 -4.13 5.88
C ARG A 71 11.38 -4.28 4.53
N TYR A 72 10.18 -3.76 4.43
CA TYR A 72 9.38 -3.76 3.22
C TYR A 72 8.77 -2.37 3.02
N GLU A 73 8.93 -1.80 1.84
CA GLU A 73 8.30 -0.52 1.49
C GLU A 73 6.97 -0.77 0.78
N PHE A 74 5.90 -0.11 1.24
CA PHE A 74 4.57 -0.29 0.68
C PHE A 74 3.83 1.05 0.60
N GLU A 75 3.16 1.28 -0.53
CA GLU A 75 2.33 2.46 -0.76
C GLU A 75 0.95 2.31 -0.14
N GLY A 76 0.87 2.52 1.18
CA GLY A 76 -0.38 2.39 1.91
C GLY A 76 -0.19 2.44 3.42
N ASP A 77 -1.30 2.59 4.13
CA ASP A 77 -1.35 2.45 5.57
C ASP A 77 -1.39 0.97 6.00
N MET A 78 -1.37 0.72 7.31
CA MET A 78 -1.28 -0.64 7.86
C MET A 78 -2.46 -1.52 7.41
N THR A 79 -3.64 -0.93 7.19
CA THR A 79 -4.82 -1.67 6.74
C THR A 79 -4.64 -2.11 5.29
N ASP A 80 -4.19 -1.21 4.42
CA ASP A 80 -3.88 -1.57 3.03
C ASP A 80 -2.77 -2.62 2.94
N PHE A 81 -1.79 -2.54 3.85
CA PHE A 81 -0.69 -3.51 3.90
C PHE A 81 -1.19 -4.88 4.35
N GLN A 82 -2.08 -4.94 5.35
CA GLN A 82 -2.76 -6.18 5.73
C GLN A 82 -3.52 -6.77 4.54
N ASP A 83 -4.33 -5.96 3.84
CA ASP A 83 -5.06 -6.42 2.66
C ASP A 83 -4.09 -7.00 1.61
N PHE A 84 -2.96 -6.33 1.37
CA PHE A 84 -1.90 -6.82 0.49
C PHE A 84 -1.31 -8.16 0.94
N LEU A 85 -1.02 -8.35 2.24
CA LEU A 85 -0.54 -9.63 2.76
C LEU A 85 -1.57 -10.73 2.56
N GLU A 86 -2.86 -10.44 2.71
CA GLU A 86 -3.94 -11.43 2.57
C GLU A 86 -4.25 -11.80 1.12
N LEU A 87 -3.80 -11.01 0.14
CA LEU A 87 -4.02 -11.32 -1.28
C LEU A 87 -3.49 -12.73 -1.64
N PRO A 88 -4.25 -13.52 -2.43
CA PRO A 88 -3.82 -14.85 -2.86
C PRO A 88 -2.51 -14.86 -3.65
N GLY A 89 -2.21 -13.76 -4.35
CA GLY A 89 -0.96 -13.59 -5.12
C GLY A 89 0.24 -13.20 -4.26
N THR A 90 0.03 -12.73 -3.03
CA THR A 90 1.12 -12.31 -2.14
C THR A 90 1.67 -13.54 -1.43
N THR A 91 2.93 -13.85 -1.75
CA THR A 91 3.66 -14.99 -1.18
C THR A 91 4.81 -14.50 -0.31
N ALA A 92 5.23 -15.32 0.66
CA ALA A 92 6.44 -15.02 1.43
C ALA A 92 7.68 -14.84 0.54
N THR A 93 7.77 -15.60 -0.55
CA THR A 93 8.83 -15.44 -1.55
C THR A 93 8.80 -14.05 -2.18
N LEU A 94 7.62 -13.56 -2.60
CA LEU A 94 7.46 -12.21 -3.14
C LEU A 94 7.90 -11.15 -2.13
N ILE A 95 7.48 -11.28 -0.87
CA ILE A 95 7.81 -10.33 0.20
C ILE A 95 9.33 -10.32 0.43
N ASN A 96 9.94 -11.50 0.59
CA ASN A 96 11.38 -11.63 0.82
C ASN A 96 12.20 -11.13 -0.38
N SER A 97 11.76 -11.38 -1.63
CA SER A 97 12.49 -10.96 -2.83
C SER A 97 12.40 -9.46 -3.12
N ASN A 98 11.38 -8.78 -2.60
CA ASN A 98 11.18 -7.34 -2.76
C ASN A 98 11.44 -6.57 -1.46
N ALA A 99 12.02 -7.24 -0.46
CA ALA A 99 12.45 -6.61 0.77
C ALA A 99 13.53 -5.55 0.48
N ILE A 100 13.40 -4.36 1.07
CA ILE A 100 14.43 -3.32 0.96
C ILE A 100 15.62 -3.58 1.90
N ALA A 101 15.41 -4.43 2.90
CA ALA A 101 16.46 -4.97 3.76
C ALA A 101 16.07 -6.37 4.21
N VAL A 102 17.06 -7.24 4.38
CA VAL A 102 16.88 -8.63 4.80
C VAL A 102 17.47 -8.87 6.18
N LYS A 103 17.35 -10.10 6.68
CA LYS A 103 18.05 -10.63 7.87
C LYS A 103 18.23 -12.14 7.73
N ASN A 104 19.11 -12.69 8.55
CA ASN A 104 19.34 -14.12 8.67
C ASN A 104 18.26 -14.82 9.48
#